data_AF-A0A1J4QDM0-F1
#
_entry.id   AF-A0A1J4QDM0-F1
#
_cell.length_a   1.000
_cell.length_b   1.000
_cell.length_c   1.000
_cell.angle_alpha   90.00
_cell.angle_beta   90.00
_cell.angle_gamma   90.00
#
_symmetry.space_group_name_H-M   'P 1'
#
loop_
_entity.id
_entity.type
_entity.pdbx_description
1 polymer ?
#
loop_
_entity_poly.entity_id
_entity_poly.type
_entity_poly.pdbx_seq_one_letter_code
_entity_poly.pdbx_strand_id
1 'polypeptide(L)'
;MWLQPAFILALLALMLAMIALLVSWTMWRQSQRKLEAMSRLMRELTRTRDSYRKQIEELQAVNIGLGNKVSELHRQLGQLSEQQQELALKDPQGKLYSRATRMVQLGADIDEIMAECEMPRAEAELLLSLHRK
;
A
#
# COMPACT_ATOMS: atom_id res chain seq x y z
N MET A 1 85.25 -29.12 -31.36
CA MET A 1 84.95 -27.84 -30.69
C MET A 1 83.64 -27.17 -31.15
N TRP A 2 83.06 -27.51 -32.32
CA TRP A 2 81.82 -26.90 -32.84
C TRP A 2 80.48 -27.39 -32.22
N LEU A 3 80.50 -28.45 -31.40
CA LEU A 3 79.29 -28.98 -30.75
C LEU A 3 78.82 -28.13 -29.54
N GLN A 4 79.72 -27.40 -28.89
CA GLN A 4 79.42 -26.59 -27.71
C GLN A 4 78.38 -25.47 -27.94
N PRO A 5 78.42 -24.66 -29.02
CA PRO A 5 77.44 -23.60 -29.23
C PRO A 5 76.02 -24.12 -29.53
N ALA A 6 75.87 -25.28 -30.17
CA ALA A 6 74.56 -25.86 -30.49
C ALA A 6 73.78 -26.25 -29.22
N PHE A 7 74.46 -26.80 -28.21
CA PHE A 7 73.83 -27.13 -26.93
C PHE A 7 73.36 -25.89 -26.16
N ILE A 8 74.10 -24.78 -26.23
CA ILE A 8 73.73 -23.51 -25.57
C ILE A 8 72.45 -22.94 -26.18
N LEU A 9 72.34 -22.94 -27.51
CA LEU A 9 71.13 -22.47 -28.21
C LEU A 9 69.91 -23.35 -27.90
N ALA A 10 70.09 -24.68 -27.85
CA ALA A 10 69.01 -25.59 -27.49
C ALA A 10 68.51 -25.36 -26.05
N LEU A 11 69.42 -25.16 -25.10
CA LEU A 11 69.06 -24.86 -23.70
C LEU A 11 68.32 -23.52 -23.57
N LEU A 12 68.75 -22.48 -24.30
CA LEU A 12 68.07 -21.18 -24.33
C LEU A 12 66.66 -21.28 -24.91
N ALA A 13 66.49 -22.02 -26.02
CA ALA A 13 65.17 -22.24 -26.62
C ALA A 13 64.24 -23.00 -25.66
N LEU A 14 64.76 -24.01 -24.96
CA LEU A 14 63.99 -24.82 -24.01
C LEU A 14 63.58 -23.98 -22.78
N MET A 15 64.48 -23.13 -22.27
CA MET A 15 64.16 -22.17 -21.21
C MET A 15 63.07 -21.18 -21.64
N LEU A 16 63.17 -20.59 -22.83
CA LEU A 16 62.14 -19.68 -23.35
C LEU A 16 60.78 -20.37 -23.51
N ALA A 17 60.76 -21.61 -24.00
CA ALA A 17 59.53 -22.40 -24.13
C ALA A 17 58.91 -22.70 -22.75
N MET A 18 59.72 -23.08 -21.75
CA MET A 18 59.22 -23.30 -20.39
C MET A 18 58.64 -22.01 -19.78
N ILE A 19 59.30 -20.87 -19.95
CA ILE A 19 58.81 -19.58 -19.46
C ILE A 19 57.48 -19.22 -20.14
N ALA A 20 57.37 -19.40 -21.46
CA ALA A 20 56.13 -19.13 -22.20
C ALA A 20 54.96 -20.02 -21.72
N LEU A 21 55.22 -21.31 -21.47
CA LEU A 21 54.22 -22.23 -20.91
C LEU A 21 53.78 -21.83 -19.50
N LEU A 22 54.72 -21.42 -18.64
CA LEU A 22 54.40 -20.94 -17.29
C LEU A 22 53.56 -19.66 -17.32
N VAL A 23 53.89 -18.70 -18.19
CA VAL A 23 53.10 -17.47 -18.36
C VAL A 23 51.70 -17.80 -18.88
N SER A 24 51.59 -18.64 -19.91
CA SER A 24 50.29 -19.08 -20.44
C SER A 24 49.45 -19.79 -19.37
N TRP A 25 50.05 -20.68 -18.58
CA TRP A 25 49.37 -21.37 -17.47
C TRP A 25 48.87 -20.37 -16.42
N THR A 26 49.71 -19.43 -15.98
CA THR A 26 49.33 -18.44 -14.97
C THR A 26 48.23 -17.51 -15.47
N MET A 27 48.29 -17.05 -16.73
CA MET A 27 47.23 -16.26 -17.34
C MET A 27 45.93 -17.04 -17.47
N TRP A 28 45.99 -18.31 -17.90
CA TRP A 28 44.82 -19.19 -17.96
C TRP A 28 44.18 -19.33 -16.57
N ARG A 29 45.00 -19.62 -15.55
CA ARG A 29 44.54 -19.80 -14.17
C ARG A 29 43.95 -18.50 -13.60
N GLN A 30 44.53 -17.34 -13.93
CA GLN A 30 44.00 -16.05 -13.53
C GLN A 30 42.66 -15.75 -14.22
N SER A 31 42.54 -16.07 -15.51
CA SER A 31 41.29 -15.91 -16.27
C SER A 31 40.16 -16.74 -15.67
N GLN A 32 40.43 -18.01 -15.33
CA GLN A 32 39.45 -18.89 -14.66
C GLN A 32 38.99 -18.32 -13.33
N ARG A 33 39.90 -17.77 -12.51
CA ARG A 33 39.52 -17.11 -11.23
C ARG A 33 38.61 -15.90 -11.44
N LYS A 34 38.85 -15.09 -12.47
CA LYS A 34 38.00 -13.93 -12.81
C LYS A 34 36.60 -14.38 -13.25
N LEU A 35 36.52 -15.41 -14.10
CA LEU A 35 35.27 -16.02 -14.55
C LEU A 35 34.48 -16.58 -13.35
N GLU A 36 35.14 -17.29 -12.44
CA GLU A 36 34.51 -17.78 -11.21
C GLU A 36 33.97 -16.64 -10.34
N ALA A 37 34.76 -15.59 -10.10
CA ALA A 37 34.32 -14.44 -9.31
C ALA A 37 33.11 -13.74 -9.95
N MET A 38 33.16 -13.50 -11.26
CA MET A 38 32.06 -12.90 -12.01
C MET A 38 30.81 -13.77 -11.95
N SER A 39 30.94 -15.09 -12.11
CA SER A 39 29.82 -16.02 -12.00
C SER A 39 29.19 -16.05 -10.61
N ARG A 40 29.97 -15.84 -9.55
CA ARG A 40 29.47 -15.75 -8.17
C ARG A 40 28.64 -14.47 -7.99
N LEU A 41 29.19 -13.32 -8.40
CA LEU A 41 28.49 -12.04 -8.38
C LEU A 41 27.18 -12.10 -9.18
N MET A 42 27.22 -12.70 -10.38
CA MET A 42 26.03 -12.85 -11.21
C MET A 42 24.96 -13.69 -10.51
N ARG A 43 25.36 -14.80 -9.87
CA ARG A 43 24.45 -15.66 -9.10
C ARG A 43 23.85 -14.94 -7.90
N GLU A 44 24.64 -14.14 -7.19
CA GLU A 44 24.14 -13.32 -6.07
C GLU A 44 23.12 -12.29 -6.55
N LEU A 45 23.45 -11.53 -7.60
CA LEU A 45 22.52 -10.57 -8.21
C LEU A 45 21.22 -11.23 -8.66
N THR A 46 21.29 -12.40 -9.31
CA THR A 46 20.09 -13.14 -9.72
C THR A 46 19.26 -13.56 -8.51
N ARG A 47 19.89 -14.10 -7.45
CA ARG A 47 19.17 -14.46 -6.22
C ARG A 47 18.48 -13.27 -5.56
N THR A 48 19.17 -12.14 -5.48
CA THR A 48 18.61 -10.91 -4.91
C THR A 48 17.44 -10.42 -5.77
N ARG A 49 17.57 -10.43 -7.10
CA ARG A 49 16.50 -10.07 -8.02
C ARG A 49 15.28 -10.99 -7.87
N ASP A 50 15.49 -12.29 -7.73
CA ASP A 50 14.42 -13.26 -7.54
C ASP A 50 13.71 -13.06 -6.20
N SER A 51 14.45 -12.73 -5.14
CA SER A 51 13.86 -12.37 -3.85
C SER A 51 12.99 -11.12 -3.95
N TYR A 52 13.47 -10.05 -4.60
CA TYR A 52 12.66 -8.85 -4.80
C TYR A 52 11.43 -9.10 -5.68
N ARG A 53 11.54 -9.93 -6.73
CA ARG A 53 10.38 -10.32 -7.55
C ARG A 53 9.31 -10.99 -6.71
N LYS A 54 9.68 -11.94 -5.85
CA LYS A 54 8.74 -12.61 -4.93
C LYS A 54 8.07 -11.63 -3.97
N GLN A 55 8.84 -10.71 -3.38
CA GLN A 55 8.29 -9.67 -2.50
C GLN A 55 7.27 -8.78 -3.24
N ILE A 56 7.55 -8.42 -4.50
CA ILE A 56 6.61 -7.63 -5.31
C ILE A 56 5.34 -8.43 -5.63
N GLU A 57 5.46 -9.72 -5.96
CA GLU A 57 4.30 -10.59 -6.21
C GLU A 57 3.42 -10.72 -4.96
N GLU A 58 4.02 -10.89 -3.78
CA GLU A 58 3.31 -10.90 -2.50
C GLU A 58 2.60 -9.55 -2.24
N LEU A 59 3.29 -8.42 -2.46
CA LEU A 59 2.72 -7.09 -2.29
C LEU A 59 1.57 -6.81 -3.27
N GLN A 60 1.66 -7.30 -4.52
CA GLN A 60 0.57 -7.17 -5.49
C GLN A 60 -0.69 -7.88 -5.01
N ALA A 61 -0.56 -9.11 -4.50
CA ALA A 61 -1.69 -9.85 -3.95
C ALA A 61 -2.32 -9.13 -2.76
N VAL A 62 -1.49 -8.58 -1.86
CA VAL A 62 -1.96 -7.77 -0.71
C VAL A 62 -2.68 -6.51 -1.18
N ASN A 63 -2.14 -5.79 -2.18
CA ASN A 63 -2.72 -4.56 -2.70
C ASN A 63 -4.09 -4.78 -3.37
N ILE A 64 -4.25 -5.90 -4.10
CA ILE A 64 -5.55 -6.31 -4.66
C ILE A 64 -6.56 -6.57 -3.53
N GLY A 65 -6.13 -7.27 -2.46
CA GLY A 65 -6.98 -7.52 -1.29
C GLY A 65 -7.43 -6.23 -0.60
N LEU A 66 -6.51 -5.28 -0.43
CA LEU A 66 -6.81 -3.95 0.12
C LEU A 66 -7.79 -3.18 -0.77
N GLY A 67 -7.61 -3.19 -2.09
CA GLY A 67 -8.53 -2.55 -3.03
C GLY A 67 -9.95 -3.08 -2.92
N ASN A 68 -10.11 -4.41 -2.83
CA ASN A 68 -11.42 -5.03 -2.62
C ASN A 68 -12.05 -4.64 -1.27
N LYS A 69 -11.26 -4.56 -0.20
CA LYS A 69 -11.74 -4.12 1.11
C LYS A 69 -12.17 -2.66 1.13
N VAL A 70 -11.40 -1.78 0.50
CA VAL A 70 -11.76 -0.36 0.35
C VAL A 70 -13.04 -0.20 -0.47
N SER A 71 -13.19 -0.97 -1.55
CA SER A 71 -14.42 -0.97 -2.37
C SER A 71 -15.64 -1.41 -1.55
N GLU A 72 -15.52 -2.49 -0.78
CA GLU A 72 -16.62 -2.96 0.08
C GLU A 72 -16.97 -1.95 1.18
N LEU A 73 -15.97 -1.34 1.83
CA LEU A 73 -16.17 -0.24 2.78
C LEU A 73 -16.90 0.94 2.14
N HIS A 74 -16.50 1.32 0.93
CA HIS A 74 -17.16 2.41 0.19
C HIS A 74 -18.62 2.09 -0.12
N ARG A 75 -18.91 0.84 -0.50
CA ARG A 75 -20.28 0.36 -0.73
C ARG A 75 -21.12 0.40 0.53
N GLN A 76 -20.57 -0.06 1.66
CA GLN A 76 -21.25 -0.03 2.95
C GLN A 76 -21.53 1.40 3.41
N LEU A 77 -20.57 2.32 3.23
CA LEU A 77 -20.77 3.74 3.51
C LEU A 77 -21.88 4.36 2.64
N GLY A 78 -21.92 4.01 1.35
CA GLY A 78 -22.99 4.45 0.45
C GLY A 78 -24.37 3.98 0.94
N GLN A 79 -24.50 2.70 1.29
CA GLN A 79 -25.74 2.15 1.85
C GLN A 79 -26.14 2.84 3.17
N LEU A 80 -25.17 3.10 4.05
CA LEU A 80 -25.44 3.81 5.30
C LEU A 80 -25.92 5.24 5.04
N SER A 81 -25.32 5.91 4.06
CA SER A 81 -25.72 7.27 3.65
C SER A 81 -27.15 7.29 3.09
N GLU A 82 -27.51 6.31 2.26
CA GLU A 82 -28.88 6.16 1.75
C GLU A 82 -29.87 5.92 2.89
N GLN A 83 -29.55 5.03 3.83
CA GLN A 83 -30.38 4.77 5.01
C GLN A 83 -30.55 6.01 5.89
N GLN A 84 -29.47 6.78 6.11
CA GLN A 84 -29.55 8.04 6.85
C GLN A 84 -30.45 9.06 6.14
N GLN A 85 -30.37 9.15 4.81
CA GLN A 85 -31.22 10.03 4.04
C GLN A 85 -32.69 9.61 4.14
N GLU A 86 -32.98 8.30 4.04
CA GLU A 86 -34.33 7.77 4.22
C GLU A 86 -34.87 8.04 5.62
N LEU A 87 -34.05 7.88 6.67
CA LEU A 87 -34.41 8.21 8.05
C LEU A 87 -34.66 9.71 8.23
N ALA A 88 -33.84 10.58 7.64
CA ALA A 88 -34.04 12.03 7.68
C ALA A 88 -35.32 12.47 6.95
N LEU A 89 -35.71 11.76 5.88
CA LEU A 89 -37.00 11.95 5.19
C LEU A 89 -38.18 11.45 6.05
N LYS A 90 -37.98 10.36 6.80
CA LYS A 90 -38.97 9.75 7.71
C LYS A 90 -39.10 10.44 9.07
N ASP A 91 -38.41 11.55 9.30
CA ASP A 91 -38.60 12.38 10.50
C ASP A 91 -39.38 13.70 10.21
N PRO A 92 -40.64 13.67 9.70
CA PRO A 92 -41.49 14.85 9.67
C PRO A 92 -41.80 15.35 11.09
N GLN A 93 -41.89 14.45 12.06
CA GLN A 93 -42.23 14.82 13.44
C GLN A 93 -41.13 15.65 14.08
N GLY A 94 -39.84 15.31 13.92
CA GLY A 94 -38.73 16.13 14.41
C GLY A 94 -38.73 17.57 13.85
N LYS A 95 -39.17 17.76 12.60
CA LYS A 95 -39.38 19.11 12.04
C LYS A 95 -40.51 19.85 12.73
N LEU A 96 -41.66 19.21 12.96
CA LEU A 96 -42.78 19.79 13.71
C LEU A 96 -42.37 20.16 15.15
N TYR A 97 -41.66 19.27 15.84
CA TYR A 97 -41.15 19.50 17.20
C TYR A 97 -40.11 20.63 17.25
N SER A 98 -39.18 20.71 16.29
CA SER A 98 -38.20 21.80 16.21
C SER A 98 -38.86 23.16 15.90
N ARG A 99 -39.93 23.17 15.10
CA ARG A 99 -40.75 24.36 14.82
C ARG A 99 -41.52 24.80 16.06
N ALA A 100 -42.22 23.87 16.72
CA ALA A 100 -42.96 24.11 17.96
C ALA A 100 -42.03 24.68 19.05
N THR A 101 -40.84 24.11 19.20
CA THR A 101 -39.83 24.58 20.17
C THR A 101 -39.41 26.03 19.90
N ARG A 102 -39.23 26.41 18.62
CA ARG A 102 -38.91 27.80 18.26
C ARG A 102 -40.07 28.76 18.53
N MET A 103 -41.32 28.34 18.33
CA MET A 103 -42.51 29.14 18.67
C MET A 103 -42.64 29.34 20.19
N VAL A 104 -42.35 28.31 20.98
CA VAL A 104 -42.29 28.40 22.45
C VAL A 104 -41.23 29.42 22.89
N GLN A 105 -40.03 29.41 22.29
CA GLN A 105 -38.98 30.40 22.58
C GLN A 105 -39.38 31.84 22.23
N LEU A 106 -40.25 32.02 21.25
CA LEU A 106 -40.81 33.32 20.86
C LEU A 106 -42.01 33.73 21.74
N GLY A 107 -42.43 32.87 22.68
CA GLY A 107 -43.53 33.15 23.60
C GLY A 107 -44.93 32.86 23.05
N ALA A 108 -45.05 32.02 22.02
CA ALA A 108 -46.34 31.58 21.49
C ALA A 108 -47.17 30.84 22.56
N ASP A 109 -48.49 31.02 22.52
CA ASP A 109 -49.43 30.38 23.44
C ASP A 109 -49.77 28.93 23.03
N ILE A 110 -50.33 28.15 23.95
CA ILE A 110 -50.70 26.73 23.73
C ILE A 110 -51.59 26.55 22.50
N ASP A 111 -52.59 27.42 22.34
CA ASP A 111 -53.56 27.31 21.25
C ASP A 111 -52.92 27.62 19.88
N GLU A 112 -51.94 28.52 19.85
CA GLU A 112 -51.19 28.88 18.63
C GLU A 112 -50.25 27.75 18.19
N ILE A 113 -49.58 27.11 19.15
CA ILE A 113 -48.71 25.95 18.89
C ILE A 113 -49.52 24.74 18.41
N MET A 114 -50.68 24.49 19.03
CA MET A 114 -51.58 23.42 18.62
C MET A 114 -52.08 23.61 17.18
N ALA A 115 -52.46 24.83 16.81
CA ALA A 115 -52.98 25.14 15.49
C ALA A 115 -51.91 25.03 14.39
N GLU A 116 -50.69 25.52 14.65
CA GLU A 116 -49.64 25.64 13.62
C GLU A 116 -48.75 24.40 13.51
N CYS A 117 -48.59 23.62 14.59
CA CYS A 117 -47.78 22.41 14.61
C CYS A 117 -48.62 21.11 14.62
N GLU A 118 -49.95 21.24 14.51
CA GLU A 118 -50.92 20.13 14.45
C GLU A 118 -50.73 19.06 15.55
N MET A 119 -50.31 19.50 16.74
CA MET A 119 -49.95 18.60 17.84
C MET A 119 -50.99 18.57 18.96
N PRO A 120 -51.17 17.44 19.67
CA PRO A 120 -52.13 17.33 20.76
C PRO A 120 -51.79 18.28 21.91
N ARG A 121 -52.84 18.75 22.60
CA ARG A 121 -52.70 19.65 23.76
C ARG A 121 -51.71 19.15 24.81
N ALA A 122 -51.74 17.85 25.12
CA ALA A 122 -50.83 17.23 26.09
C ALA A 122 -49.34 17.33 25.69
N GLU A 123 -49.02 17.25 24.38
CA GLU A 123 -47.66 17.41 23.89
C GLU A 123 -47.22 18.89 23.91
N ALA A 124 -48.13 19.82 23.56
CA ALA A 124 -47.85 21.25 23.61
C ALA A 124 -47.62 21.74 25.05
N GLU A 125 -48.46 21.30 26.00
CA GLU A 125 -48.30 21.58 27.43
C GLU A 125 -46.97 21.05 27.98
N LEU A 126 -46.57 19.83 27.56
CA LEU A 126 -45.29 19.25 27.94
C LEU A 126 -44.11 20.09 27.43
N LEU A 127 -44.11 20.49 26.15
CA LEU A 127 -43.05 21.31 25.56
C LEU A 127 -42.87 22.67 26.25
N LEU A 128 -43.97 23.34 26.58
CA LEU A 128 -43.96 24.59 27.34
C LEU A 128 -43.42 24.38 28.76
N SER A 129 -43.80 23.29 29.43
CA SER A 129 -43.31 22.99 30.78
C SER A 129 -41.80 22.70 30.82
N LEU A 130 -41.25 22.13 29.75
CA LEU A 130 -39.83 21.85 29.58
C LEU A 130 -39.00 23.13 29.34
N HIS A 131 -39.55 24.11 28.61
CA HIS A 131 -38.85 25.35 28.25
C HIS A 131 -39.14 26.54 29.16
N ARG A 132 -40.18 26.46 30.00
CA ARG A 132 -40.57 27.49 30.98
C ARG A 132 -39.85 27.29 32.32
N LYS A 133 -38.55 27.01 32.25
CA LYS A 133 -37.60 27.10 33.37
C LYS A 133 -36.51 28.10 33.07
#